data_AF-A0A543J3S1-F1
#
_entry.id   AF-A0A543J3S1-F1
#
_cell.length_a   1.000
_cell.length_b   1.000
_cell.length_c   1.000
_cell.angle_alpha   90.00
_cell.angle_beta   90.00
_cell.angle_gamma   90.00
#
_symmetry.space_group_name_H-M   'P 1'
#
loop_
_entity.id
_entity.type
_entity.pdbx_description
1 polymer ?
#
loop_
_entity_poly.entity_id
_entity_poly.type
_entity_poly.pdbx_seq_one_letter_code
_entity_poly.pdbx_strand_id
1 'polypeptide(L)'
;MLVDFDVLTEVSRLAGLAEEDRFILADQIAWKLGPEWEAHDQLAGEARLPVVRHLRTRMLFAVIPGGSYFMGMTEEEEMAAINIIGGDRMRTAPMVAWYAAAARPVHRVTIRPFLCAIRHVPWSVAAMLKPGINEDYKGSVMVPAKDTWMFRELFDGARLLSEAEWEWMAREGGRESWLAVLARREPNRPHGMRLGQPPAVENRWGIEQLQSDAGEWVADSWHPDFTDAPEEGQAWDPEDRAGVKRGAHSNWQADQEAITMHCAFREQAPDGVIAGVRLARDLP
;
A
#
# COMPACT_ATOMS: atom_id res chain seq x y z
N MET A 1 3.40 31.95 -1.11
CA MET A 1 4.56 31.50 -0.30
C MET A 1 4.99 30.16 -0.88
N LEU A 2 6.29 29.88 -0.98
CA LEU A 2 6.76 28.57 -1.46
C LEU A 2 6.99 27.69 -0.22
N VAL A 3 6.49 26.46 -0.23
CA VAL A 3 6.80 25.44 0.77
C VAL A 3 8.00 24.64 0.27
N ASP A 4 8.93 24.35 1.18
CA ASP A 4 10.10 23.51 0.91
C ASP A 4 9.72 22.02 0.92
N PHE A 5 10.19 21.25 -0.05
CA PHE A 5 9.91 19.81 -0.16
C PHE A 5 10.63 19.00 0.93
N ASP A 6 11.60 19.59 1.63
CA ASP A 6 12.21 19.02 2.85
C ASP A 6 11.19 18.74 3.97
N VAL A 7 9.99 19.31 3.89
CA VAL A 7 8.89 19.00 4.79
C VAL A 7 8.32 17.59 4.58
N LEU A 8 8.53 17.01 3.39
CA LEU A 8 8.03 15.69 3.04
C LEU A 8 8.96 14.57 3.48
N THR A 9 10.20 14.83 3.89
CA THR A 9 11.18 13.79 4.23
C THR A 9 10.89 13.10 5.56
N GLU A 10 10.00 13.65 6.37
CA GLU A 10 9.58 13.10 7.66
C GLU A 10 8.09 13.32 7.87
N VAL A 11 7.39 12.27 8.31
CA VAL A 11 5.93 12.30 8.60
C VAL A 11 5.56 13.45 9.58
N SER A 12 6.37 13.68 10.60
CA SER A 12 6.13 14.71 11.63
C SER A 12 6.22 16.14 11.09
N ARG A 13 7.10 16.39 10.11
CA ARG A 13 7.26 17.72 9.50
C ARG A 13 6.04 18.09 8.68
N LEU A 14 5.59 17.18 7.81
CA LEU A 14 4.34 17.36 7.07
C LEU A 14 3.14 17.52 8.01
N ALA A 15 3.08 16.72 9.09
CA ALA A 15 2.01 16.83 10.08
C ALA A 15 2.00 18.20 10.80
N GLY A 16 3.14 18.86 10.91
CA GLY A 16 3.28 20.20 11.50
C GLY A 16 2.88 21.35 10.59
N LEU A 17 2.68 21.13 9.28
CA LEU A 17 2.20 22.17 8.36
C LEU A 17 0.73 22.49 8.56
N ALA A 18 0.42 23.78 8.47
CA ALA A 18 -0.94 24.28 8.36
C ALA A 18 -1.61 23.72 7.09
N GLU A 19 -2.94 23.55 7.10
CA GLU A 19 -3.64 22.95 5.96
C GLU A 19 -3.51 23.80 4.69
N GLU A 20 -3.48 25.13 4.81
CA GLU A 20 -3.27 26.05 3.70
C GLU A 20 -1.92 25.79 3.00
N ASP A 21 -0.87 25.53 3.78
CA ASP A 21 0.46 25.22 3.25
C ASP A 21 0.49 23.85 2.54
N ARG A 22 -0.37 22.91 2.94
CA ARG A 22 -0.49 21.60 2.26
C ARG A 22 -1.16 21.73 0.90
N PHE A 23 -2.13 22.63 0.75
CA PHE A 23 -2.69 22.96 -0.56
C PHE A 23 -1.67 23.68 -1.45
N ILE A 24 -0.88 24.60 -0.89
CA ILE A 24 0.23 25.24 -1.61
C ILE A 24 1.24 24.18 -2.08
N LEU A 25 1.57 23.21 -1.22
CA LEU A 25 2.46 22.11 -1.56
C LEU A 25 1.93 21.25 -2.71
N ALA A 26 0.62 20.92 -2.71
CA ALA A 26 -0.01 20.22 -3.83
C ALA A 26 0.10 21.01 -5.15
N ASP A 27 -0.12 22.33 -5.11
CA ASP A 27 0.01 23.22 -6.26
C ASP A 27 1.44 23.26 -6.81
N GLN A 28 2.44 23.40 -5.93
CA GLN A 28 3.86 23.37 -6.31
C GLN A 28 4.26 22.02 -6.93
N ILE A 29 3.76 20.90 -6.38
CA ILE A 29 4.03 19.55 -6.90
C ILE A 29 3.39 19.39 -8.29
N ALA A 30 2.10 19.72 -8.43
CA ALA A 30 1.41 19.63 -9.72
C ALA A 30 2.10 20.49 -10.79
N TRP A 31 2.48 21.71 -10.45
CA TRP A 31 3.23 22.60 -11.35
C TRP A 31 4.56 22.00 -11.82
N LYS A 32 5.31 21.35 -10.92
CA LYS A 32 6.58 20.68 -11.25
C LYS A 32 6.39 19.41 -12.07
N LEU A 33 5.32 18.65 -11.84
CA LEU A 33 4.97 17.45 -12.62
C LEU A 33 4.56 17.79 -14.06
N GLY A 34 4.08 19.01 -14.28
CA GLY A 34 3.79 19.55 -15.60
C GLY A 34 2.30 19.54 -15.96
N PRO A 35 1.97 19.80 -17.24
CA PRO A 35 0.62 20.19 -17.66
C PRO A 35 -0.44 19.07 -17.59
N GLU A 36 -0.04 17.82 -17.37
CA GLU A 36 -0.97 16.69 -17.20
C GLU A 36 -1.46 16.54 -15.75
N TRP A 37 -1.03 17.42 -14.84
CA TRP A 37 -1.29 17.35 -13.40
C TRP A 37 -1.91 18.64 -12.88
N GLU A 38 -2.83 18.50 -11.92
CA GLU A 38 -3.41 19.62 -11.17
C GLU A 38 -3.45 19.30 -9.67
N ALA A 39 -3.41 20.31 -8.82
CA ALA A 39 -3.69 20.14 -7.40
C ALA A 39 -5.16 19.79 -7.19
N HIS A 40 -5.44 18.95 -6.20
CA HIS A 40 -6.81 18.66 -5.77
C HIS A 40 -7.25 19.63 -4.69
N ASP A 41 -8.54 19.98 -4.68
CA ASP A 41 -9.16 20.89 -3.71
C ASP A 41 -9.45 20.25 -2.34
N GLN A 42 -9.02 19.00 -2.15
CA GLN A 42 -9.20 18.24 -0.92
C GLN A 42 -7.91 17.51 -0.54
N LEU A 43 -7.67 17.41 0.77
CA LEU A 43 -6.58 16.63 1.35
C LEU A 43 -7.05 15.21 1.67
N ALA A 44 -6.16 14.22 1.57
CA ALA A 44 -6.48 12.81 1.78
C ALA A 44 -6.41 12.40 3.26
N GLY A 45 -7.45 11.66 3.71
CA GLY A 45 -7.52 11.01 5.01
C GLY A 45 -7.52 11.94 6.22
N GLU A 46 -7.53 11.33 7.41
CA GLU A 46 -7.39 12.01 8.70
C GLU A 46 -6.05 12.75 8.85
N ALA A 47 -5.00 12.24 8.19
CA ALA A 47 -3.68 12.85 8.18
C ALA A 47 -3.62 14.08 7.26
N ARG A 48 -4.66 14.35 6.47
CA ARG A 48 -4.79 15.54 5.60
C ARG A 48 -3.59 15.69 4.66
N LEU A 49 -3.24 14.64 3.92
CA LEU A 49 -2.12 14.68 2.98
C LEU A 49 -2.45 15.52 1.74
N PRO A 50 -1.47 16.25 1.15
CA PRO A 50 -1.65 16.90 -0.15
C PRO A 50 -2.05 15.89 -1.23
N VAL A 51 -2.88 16.31 -2.18
CA VAL A 51 -3.37 15.45 -3.26
C VAL A 51 -3.23 16.15 -4.61
N VAL A 52 -2.79 15.41 -5.61
CA VAL A 52 -2.75 15.84 -7.01
C VAL A 52 -3.59 14.91 -7.89
N ARG A 53 -4.10 15.42 -9.00
CA ARG A 53 -4.89 14.67 -9.98
C ARG A 53 -4.14 14.60 -11.30
N HIS A 54 -4.05 13.41 -11.87
CA HIS A 54 -3.63 13.24 -13.25
C HIS A 54 -4.82 13.45 -14.20
N LEU A 55 -4.74 14.42 -15.11
CA LEU A 55 -5.87 14.89 -15.91
C LEU A 55 -6.40 13.84 -16.89
N ARG A 56 -5.52 13.05 -17.50
CA ARG A 56 -5.90 12.06 -18.51
C ARG A 56 -6.66 10.87 -17.90
N THR A 57 -6.13 10.32 -16.79
CA THR A 57 -6.73 9.16 -16.12
C THR A 57 -7.75 9.54 -15.06
N ARG A 58 -7.80 10.83 -14.66
CA ARG A 58 -8.60 11.37 -13.56
C ARG A 58 -8.31 10.76 -12.19
N MET A 59 -7.24 9.96 -12.07
CA MET A 59 -6.82 9.34 -10.82
C MET A 59 -6.26 10.39 -9.86
N LEU A 60 -6.53 10.20 -8.57
CA LEU A 60 -6.02 11.01 -7.47
C LEU A 60 -4.83 10.33 -6.83
N PHE A 61 -3.81 11.11 -6.52
CA PHE A 61 -2.57 10.67 -5.89
C PHE A 61 -2.33 11.47 -4.62
N ALA A 62 -2.21 10.78 -3.49
CA ALA A 62 -1.74 11.38 -2.26
C ALA A 62 -0.22 11.55 -2.31
N VAL A 63 0.28 12.66 -1.77
CA VAL A 63 1.71 12.90 -1.56
C VAL A 63 2.12 12.19 -0.27
N ILE A 64 2.76 11.03 -0.42
CA ILE A 64 3.20 10.21 0.71
C ILE A 64 4.52 10.77 1.24
N PRO A 65 4.60 11.15 2.52
CA PRO A 65 5.86 11.58 3.12
C PRO A 65 6.84 10.41 3.20
N GLY A 66 8.12 10.73 3.04
CA GLY A 66 9.23 9.83 3.30
C GLY A 66 9.52 9.66 4.80
N GLY A 67 10.56 8.88 5.08
CA GLY A 67 11.00 8.61 6.44
C GLY A 67 11.83 7.34 6.50
N SER A 68 11.86 6.70 7.67
CA SER A 68 12.45 5.36 7.79
C SER A 68 11.66 4.54 8.79
N TYR A 69 11.61 3.23 8.56
CA TYR A 69 10.95 2.28 9.43
C TYR A 69 11.68 0.94 9.42
N PHE A 70 11.26 0.05 10.31
CA PHE A 70 11.70 -1.34 10.30
C PHE A 70 10.70 -2.17 9.49
N MET A 71 11.12 -2.61 8.31
CA MET A 71 10.33 -3.46 7.42
C MET A 71 10.40 -4.92 7.88
N GLY A 72 9.27 -5.63 7.76
CA GLY A 72 9.16 -7.04 8.14
C GLY A 72 8.39 -7.27 9.43
N MET A 73 8.43 -8.50 9.94
CA MET A 73 7.65 -8.91 11.11
C MET A 73 8.54 -9.21 12.32
N THR A 74 8.39 -8.40 13.38
CA THR A 74 9.12 -8.59 14.63
C THR A 74 8.65 -9.83 15.40
N GLU A 75 9.45 -10.33 16.34
CA GLU A 75 9.02 -11.41 17.25
C GLU A 75 7.82 -11.00 18.12
N GLU A 76 7.76 -9.72 18.51
CA GLU A 76 6.63 -9.17 19.26
C GLU A 76 5.35 -9.16 18.43
N GLU A 77 5.43 -8.72 17.17
CA GLU A 77 4.31 -8.77 16.24
C GLU A 77 3.86 -10.20 15.95
N GLU A 78 4.80 -11.15 15.79
CA GLU A 78 4.48 -12.58 15.62
C GLU A 78 3.68 -13.10 16.82
N MET A 79 4.18 -12.87 18.03
CA MET A 79 3.51 -13.31 19.24
C MET A 79 2.14 -12.64 19.43
N ALA A 80 2.03 -11.36 19.10
CA ALA A 80 0.77 -10.64 19.10
C ALA A 80 -0.21 -11.24 18.07
N ALA A 81 0.25 -11.55 16.86
CA ALA A 81 -0.58 -12.17 15.83
C ALA A 81 -1.11 -13.54 16.23
N ILE A 82 -0.28 -14.40 16.83
CA ILE A 82 -0.74 -15.70 17.36
C ILE A 82 -1.86 -15.52 18.39
N ASN A 83 -1.75 -14.52 19.25
CA ASN A 83 -2.75 -14.25 20.28
C ASN A 83 -4.03 -13.61 19.72
N ILE A 84 -3.90 -12.71 18.73
CA ILE A 84 -5.03 -12.04 18.08
C ILE A 84 -5.85 -13.02 17.23
N ILE A 85 -5.18 -13.86 16.44
CA ILE A 85 -5.83 -14.89 15.61
C ILE A 85 -6.48 -15.95 16.49
N GLY A 86 -5.81 -16.33 17.58
CA GLY A 86 -6.33 -17.30 18.54
C GLY A 86 -6.51 -18.70 17.94
N GLY A 87 -7.58 -19.38 18.35
CA GLY A 87 -7.88 -20.75 17.92
C GLY A 87 -6.92 -21.80 18.49
N ASP A 88 -6.77 -22.91 17.78
CA ASP A 88 -5.81 -23.96 18.14
C ASP A 88 -4.38 -23.47 17.94
N ARG A 89 -3.71 -23.14 19.05
CA ARG A 89 -2.33 -22.63 19.04
C ARG A 89 -1.34 -23.58 18.34
N MET A 90 -1.58 -24.90 18.35
CA MET A 90 -0.73 -25.85 17.64
C MET A 90 -0.84 -25.72 16.11
N ARG A 91 -1.93 -25.14 15.61
CA ARG A 91 -2.11 -24.83 14.18
C ARG A 91 -1.72 -23.39 13.84
N THR A 92 -2.15 -22.44 14.67
CA THR A 92 -1.93 -21.01 14.41
C THR A 92 -0.45 -20.64 14.50
N ALA A 93 0.27 -21.11 15.53
CA ALA A 93 1.66 -20.68 15.75
C ALA A 93 2.62 -21.08 14.61
N PRO A 94 2.66 -22.33 14.11
CA PRO A 94 3.54 -22.69 13.00
C PRO A 94 3.23 -21.93 11.71
N MET A 95 1.96 -21.62 11.46
CA MET A 95 1.55 -20.87 10.28
C MET A 95 1.99 -19.40 10.37
N VAL A 96 1.76 -18.73 11.50
CA VAL A 96 2.24 -17.34 11.69
C VAL A 96 3.77 -17.30 11.60
N ALA A 97 4.46 -18.27 12.19
CA ALA A 97 5.92 -18.38 12.11
C ALA A 97 6.42 -18.53 10.66
N TRP A 98 5.69 -19.26 9.81
CA TRP A 98 6.02 -19.39 8.39
C TRP A 98 5.95 -18.05 7.64
N TYR A 99 4.88 -17.28 7.84
CA TYR A 99 4.76 -15.94 7.26
C TYR A 99 5.79 -14.96 7.85
N ALA A 100 6.05 -15.04 9.16
CA ALA A 100 7.03 -14.21 9.82
C ALA A 100 8.45 -14.49 9.30
N ALA A 101 8.79 -15.76 9.03
CA ALA A 101 10.08 -16.13 8.45
C ALA A 101 10.31 -15.50 7.07
N ALA A 102 9.28 -15.45 6.21
CA ALA A 102 9.38 -14.78 4.91
C ALA A 102 9.52 -13.26 5.02
N ALA A 103 9.07 -12.67 6.12
CA ALA A 103 9.16 -11.24 6.42
C ALA A 103 10.33 -10.89 7.37
N ARG A 104 11.41 -11.69 7.35
CA ARG A 104 12.61 -11.51 8.18
C ARG A 104 13.88 -11.61 7.32
N PRO A 105 15.04 -11.09 7.78
CA PRO A 105 15.23 -10.30 8.99
C PRO A 105 14.48 -8.96 8.92
N VAL A 106 14.04 -8.50 10.08
CA VAL A 106 13.54 -7.12 10.21
C VAL A 106 14.73 -6.19 9.99
N HIS A 107 14.61 -5.27 9.03
CA HIS A 107 15.68 -4.39 8.62
C HIS A 107 15.17 -2.95 8.44
N ARG A 108 16.07 -1.97 8.56
CA ARG A 108 15.71 -0.56 8.44
C ARG A 108 15.66 -0.19 6.96
N VAL A 109 14.57 0.44 6.53
CA VAL A 109 14.41 0.95 5.17
C VAL A 109 14.15 2.45 5.21
N THR A 110 14.80 3.21 4.32
CA THR A 110 14.56 4.63 4.09
C THR A 110 13.66 4.83 2.86
N ILE A 111 12.54 5.51 3.06
CA ILE A 111 11.55 5.80 2.01
C ILE A 111 11.68 7.27 1.61
N ARG A 112 11.84 7.52 0.31
CA ARG A 112 11.75 8.87 -0.25
C ARG A 112 10.28 9.25 -0.43
N PRO A 113 9.92 10.54 -0.38
CA PRO A 113 8.54 10.94 -0.63
C PRO A 113 8.14 10.66 -2.09
N PHE A 114 6.90 10.24 -2.30
CA PHE A 114 6.39 9.82 -3.60
C PHE A 114 4.89 10.09 -3.73
N LEU A 115 4.37 10.02 -4.95
CA LEU A 115 2.94 10.02 -5.23
C LEU A 115 2.39 8.61 -5.18
N CYS A 116 1.30 8.39 -4.45
CA CYS A 116 0.60 7.12 -4.39
C CYS A 116 -0.86 7.29 -4.79
N ALA A 117 -1.33 6.49 -5.76
CA ALA A 117 -2.74 6.49 -6.12
C ALA A 117 -3.60 6.13 -4.90
N ILE A 118 -4.60 6.97 -4.61
CA ILE A 118 -5.49 6.80 -3.45
C ILE A 118 -6.22 5.45 -3.50
N ARG A 119 -6.51 4.95 -4.69
CA ARG A 119 -7.19 3.66 -4.93
C ARG A 119 -6.49 2.84 -6.00
N HIS A 120 -6.88 1.58 -6.13
CA HIS A 120 -6.48 0.73 -7.24
C HIS A 120 -6.89 1.35 -8.58
N VAL A 121 -6.17 0.98 -9.64
CA VAL A 121 -6.45 1.42 -11.00
C VAL A 121 -7.89 1.06 -11.36
N PRO A 122 -8.74 2.04 -11.69
CA PRO A 122 -10.10 1.76 -12.12
C PRO A 122 -10.11 0.93 -13.40
N TRP A 123 -11.11 0.07 -13.56
CA TRP A 123 -11.28 -0.71 -14.78
C TRP A 123 -11.27 0.17 -16.04
N SER A 124 -11.93 1.33 -15.99
CA SER A 124 -11.99 2.29 -17.10
C SER A 124 -10.62 2.85 -17.50
N VAL A 125 -9.68 2.97 -16.55
CA VAL A 125 -8.31 3.41 -16.81
C VAL A 125 -7.49 2.27 -17.42
N ALA A 126 -7.65 1.04 -16.93
CA ALA A 126 -7.00 -0.13 -17.51
C ALA A 126 -7.45 -0.38 -18.95
N ALA A 127 -8.74 -0.16 -19.24
CA ALA A 127 -9.31 -0.26 -20.58
C ALA A 127 -8.72 0.74 -21.59
N MET A 128 -8.07 1.82 -21.14
CA MET A 128 -7.33 2.74 -22.01
C MET A 128 -6.08 2.09 -22.62
N LEU A 129 -5.47 1.13 -21.91
CA LEU A 129 -4.27 0.41 -22.35
C LEU A 129 -4.63 -0.87 -23.11
N LYS A 130 -5.63 -1.60 -22.60
CA LYS A 130 -6.09 -2.88 -23.14
C LYS A 130 -7.61 -2.86 -23.33
N PRO A 131 -8.10 -2.40 -24.48
CA PRO A 131 -9.52 -2.44 -24.79
C PRO A 131 -10.08 -3.87 -24.67
N GLY A 132 -11.17 -4.04 -23.93
CA GLY A 132 -11.81 -5.34 -23.72
C GLY A 132 -11.28 -6.16 -22.54
N ILE A 133 -10.42 -5.59 -21.68
CA ILE A 133 -10.13 -6.13 -20.35
C ILE A 133 -11.45 -6.32 -19.59
N ASN A 134 -11.69 -7.47 -18.97
CA ASN A 134 -12.99 -7.84 -18.37
C ASN A 134 -12.81 -8.44 -16.96
N GLU A 135 -11.95 -7.80 -16.18
CA GLU A 135 -11.61 -8.17 -14.80
C GLU A 135 -11.97 -7.00 -13.85
N ASP A 136 -13.21 -6.50 -13.97
CA ASP A 136 -13.74 -5.48 -13.08
C ASP A 136 -14.15 -6.10 -11.73
N TYR A 137 -13.47 -5.65 -10.69
CA TYR A 137 -13.76 -6.00 -9.31
C TYR A 137 -14.16 -4.75 -8.52
N LYS A 138 -15.47 -4.55 -8.34
CA LYS A 138 -16.05 -3.40 -7.62
C LYS A 138 -15.54 -2.04 -8.15
N GLY A 139 -15.33 -1.92 -9.46
CA GLY A 139 -14.87 -0.71 -10.15
C GLY A 139 -13.35 -0.63 -10.38
N SER A 140 -12.57 -1.56 -9.83
CA SER A 140 -11.11 -1.63 -9.97
C SER A 140 -10.69 -2.80 -10.85
N VAL A 141 -9.60 -2.65 -11.59
CA VAL A 141 -9.05 -3.76 -12.37
C VAL A 141 -8.28 -4.72 -11.47
N MET A 142 -8.46 -6.02 -11.71
CA MET A 142 -7.59 -7.07 -11.16
C MET A 142 -6.90 -7.77 -12.32
N VAL A 143 -5.57 -7.85 -12.31
CA VAL A 143 -4.83 -8.43 -13.45
C VAL A 143 -3.93 -9.57 -13.00
N PRO A 144 -3.59 -10.52 -13.90
CA PRO A 144 -2.50 -11.46 -13.62
C PRO A 144 -1.16 -10.71 -13.56
N ALA A 145 -0.21 -11.22 -12.77
CA ALA A 145 1.11 -10.62 -12.59
C ALA A 145 1.85 -10.29 -13.91
N LYS A 146 1.68 -11.12 -14.94
CA LYS A 146 2.29 -10.94 -16.27
C LYS A 146 1.79 -9.72 -17.06
N ASP A 147 0.66 -9.13 -16.66
CA ASP A 147 0.05 -7.98 -17.35
C ASP A 147 0.39 -6.66 -16.63
N THR A 148 1.14 -6.69 -15.52
CA THR A 148 1.38 -5.48 -14.71
C THR A 148 2.34 -4.48 -15.37
N TRP A 149 3.24 -4.92 -16.26
CA TRP A 149 4.17 -4.01 -16.97
C TRP A 149 3.44 -2.90 -17.73
N MET A 150 2.25 -3.20 -18.26
CA MET A 150 1.50 -2.30 -19.13
C MET A 150 1.12 -0.99 -18.41
N PHE A 151 0.93 -1.01 -17.09
CA PHE A 151 0.52 0.17 -16.32
C PHE A 151 1.59 1.27 -16.28
N ARG A 152 2.85 0.95 -16.64
CA ARG A 152 3.94 1.93 -16.80
C ARG A 152 3.71 2.88 -17.99
N GLU A 153 2.86 2.48 -18.94
CA GLU A 153 2.53 3.27 -20.14
C GLU A 153 1.37 4.26 -19.92
N LEU A 154 0.79 4.33 -18.71
CA LEU A 154 -0.36 5.20 -18.45
C LEU A 154 -0.03 6.69 -18.48
N PHE A 155 1.14 7.05 -17.98
CA PHE A 155 1.69 8.39 -17.98
C PHE A 155 3.19 8.31 -17.66
N ASP A 156 3.94 9.36 -17.96
CA ASP A 156 5.37 9.44 -17.65
C ASP A 156 5.65 9.08 -16.18
N GLY A 157 6.71 8.33 -15.88
CA GLY A 157 7.05 7.95 -14.51
C GLY A 157 6.02 7.09 -13.76
N ALA A 158 4.95 6.59 -14.40
CA ALA A 158 4.05 5.63 -13.78
C ALA A 158 4.79 4.32 -13.46
N ARG A 159 4.62 3.84 -12.23
CA ARG A 159 5.18 2.55 -11.77
C ARG A 159 4.24 1.90 -10.76
N LEU A 160 4.49 0.63 -10.45
CA LEU A 160 3.94 0.03 -9.23
C LEU A 160 4.68 0.58 -8.01
N LEU A 161 4.09 0.39 -6.83
CA LEU A 161 4.81 0.53 -5.56
C LEU A 161 5.93 -0.51 -5.47
N SER A 162 7.02 -0.18 -4.78
CA SER A 162 7.86 -1.23 -4.20
C SER A 162 7.16 -1.91 -3.02
N GLU A 163 7.64 -3.09 -2.65
CA GLU A 163 7.18 -3.83 -1.47
C GLU A 163 7.39 -2.97 -0.20
N ALA A 164 8.53 -2.27 -0.13
CA ALA A 164 8.87 -1.40 0.98
C ALA A 164 7.96 -0.15 1.07
N GLU A 165 7.61 0.46 -0.06
CA GLU A 165 6.68 1.59 -0.10
C GLU A 165 5.26 1.16 0.28
N TRP A 166 4.83 -0.03 -0.17
CA TRP A 166 3.53 -0.58 0.17
C TRP A 166 3.41 -0.80 1.68
N GLU A 167 4.42 -1.41 2.31
CA GLU A 167 4.41 -1.65 3.75
C GLU A 167 4.54 -0.34 4.55
N TRP A 168 5.38 0.60 4.13
CA TRP A 168 5.46 1.95 4.74
C TRP A 168 4.09 2.64 4.81
N MET A 169 3.35 2.58 3.70
CA MET A 169 2.00 3.10 3.57
C MET A 169 1.00 2.33 4.45
N ALA A 170 1.04 1.00 4.41
CA ALA A 170 0.17 0.15 5.23
C ALA A 170 0.39 0.37 6.74
N ARG A 171 1.64 0.61 7.15
CA ARG A 171 2.04 0.91 8.54
C ARG A 171 1.82 2.37 8.93
N GLU A 172 1.30 3.23 8.06
CA GLU A 172 1.14 4.68 8.30
C GLU A 172 2.41 5.35 8.84
N GLY A 173 3.56 5.03 8.22
CA GLY A 173 4.84 5.57 8.62
C GLY A 173 5.52 4.81 9.76
N GLY A 174 5.27 3.50 9.85
CA GLY A 174 5.83 2.62 10.89
C GLY A 174 5.06 2.62 12.22
N ARG A 175 3.84 3.17 12.25
CA ARG A 175 3.00 3.30 13.45
C ARG A 175 2.09 2.10 13.70
N GLU A 176 1.68 1.43 12.64
CA GLU A 176 0.67 0.36 12.70
C GLU A 176 1.28 -0.98 12.28
N SER A 177 0.84 -2.07 12.89
CA SER A 177 1.21 -3.45 12.51
C SER A 177 0.12 -4.16 11.70
N TRP A 178 -1.09 -3.62 11.72
CA TRP A 178 -2.26 -4.19 11.06
C TRP A 178 -2.91 -3.15 10.17
N LEU A 179 -3.49 -3.59 9.05
CA LEU A 179 -4.28 -2.71 8.21
C LEU A 179 -5.40 -2.05 9.04
N ALA A 180 -5.62 -0.76 8.81
CA ALA A 180 -6.50 0.10 9.61
C ALA A 180 -7.92 -0.43 9.85
N VAL A 181 -8.40 -1.34 8.98
CA VAL A 181 -9.70 -2.02 9.11
C VAL A 181 -9.82 -2.85 10.41
N LEU A 182 -8.72 -3.42 10.91
CA LEU A 182 -8.70 -4.15 12.19
C LEU A 182 -8.34 -3.26 13.39
N ALA A 183 -7.72 -2.10 13.18
CA ALA A 183 -7.23 -1.23 14.25
C ALA A 183 -8.35 -0.38 14.92
N ARG A 184 -9.51 -0.19 14.27
CA ARG A 184 -10.67 0.49 14.88
C ARG A 184 -11.48 -0.49 15.73
N ARG A 185 -11.07 -0.64 16.99
CA ARG A 185 -11.69 -1.51 18.01
C ARG A 185 -13.15 -1.17 18.33
N GLU A 186 -13.94 -2.22 18.58
CA GLU A 186 -15.11 -2.19 19.47
C GLU A 186 -14.75 -2.75 20.87
N PRO A 187 -15.13 -2.10 21.99
CA PRO A 187 -14.66 -2.47 23.33
C PRO A 187 -15.27 -3.74 23.95
N ASN A 188 -16.31 -4.36 23.37
CA ASN A 188 -17.13 -5.38 24.04
C ASN A 188 -17.13 -6.79 23.40
N ARG A 189 -16.07 -7.20 22.70
CA ARG A 189 -15.88 -8.62 22.32
C ARG A 189 -14.50 -9.13 22.75
N PRO A 190 -14.40 -10.34 23.34
CA PRO A 190 -13.13 -10.91 23.76
C PRO A 190 -12.18 -11.29 22.60
N HIS A 191 -12.64 -11.24 21.33
CA HIS A 191 -11.82 -11.57 20.15
C HIS A 191 -11.91 -10.54 19.00
N GLY A 192 -12.46 -9.34 19.22
CA GLY A 192 -12.23 -8.13 18.42
C GLY A 192 -12.52 -8.06 16.90
N MET A 193 -12.61 -9.16 16.14
CA MET A 193 -12.87 -9.12 14.69
C MET A 193 -14.37 -9.24 14.41
N ARG A 194 -14.94 -8.25 13.70
CA ARG A 194 -16.19 -8.43 12.97
C ARG A 194 -15.85 -8.89 11.55
N LEU A 195 -15.88 -10.20 11.33
CA LEU A 195 -16.02 -10.79 10.00
C LEU A 195 -17.49 -10.64 9.58
N GLY A 196 -17.85 -9.48 9.02
CA GLY A 196 -19.24 -9.22 8.65
C GLY A 196 -19.53 -7.77 8.27
N GLN A 197 -19.30 -7.50 6.98
CA GLN A 197 -19.59 -6.29 6.19
C GLN A 197 -18.75 -5.03 6.50
N PRO A 198 -18.07 -4.45 5.47
CA PRO A 198 -17.01 -3.49 5.69
C PRO A 198 -17.58 -2.06 5.77
N PRO A 199 -17.23 -1.24 6.77
CA PRO A 199 -16.95 0.13 6.43
C PRO A 199 -15.60 0.06 5.73
N ALA A 200 -15.63 0.12 4.41
CA ALA A 200 -14.42 0.50 3.74
C ALA A 200 -14.07 1.92 4.29
N VAL A 201 -12.85 2.40 4.14
CA VAL A 201 -12.16 2.08 2.90
C VAL A 201 -10.67 2.31 2.99
N GLU A 202 -10.20 3.12 3.95
CA GLU A 202 -8.88 3.75 3.90
C GLU A 202 -8.13 3.78 5.25
N ASN A 203 -6.80 3.88 5.19
CA ASN A 203 -5.95 4.18 6.35
C ASN A 203 -6.00 5.68 6.72
N ARG A 204 -5.32 6.13 7.78
CA ARG A 204 -5.32 7.57 8.15
C ARG A 204 -4.73 8.48 7.07
N TRP A 205 -3.95 7.94 6.15
CA TRP A 205 -3.40 8.67 4.99
C TRP A 205 -4.41 8.81 3.84
N GLY A 206 -5.61 8.25 3.99
CA GLY A 206 -6.65 8.29 2.97
C GLY A 206 -6.42 7.31 1.83
N ILE A 207 -5.59 6.28 2.04
CA ILE A 207 -5.34 5.26 1.03
C ILE A 207 -6.38 4.17 1.14
N GLU A 208 -7.19 4.06 0.09
CA GLU A 208 -8.27 3.09 -0.04
C GLU A 208 -7.78 1.71 -0.47
N GLN A 209 -8.55 0.65 -0.21
CA GLN A 209 -8.39 -0.70 -0.79
C GLN A 209 -7.08 -1.43 -0.45
N LEU A 210 -6.44 -1.12 0.68
CA LEU A 210 -5.32 -1.91 1.23
C LEU A 210 -5.75 -3.33 1.62
N GLN A 211 -7.03 -3.48 1.99
CA GLN A 211 -7.74 -4.76 2.00
C GLN A 211 -8.59 -4.81 0.73
N SER A 212 -8.32 -5.77 -0.15
CA SER A 212 -9.08 -5.98 -1.38
C SER A 212 -9.51 -7.44 -1.47
N ASP A 213 -10.31 -7.79 -2.45
CA ASP A 213 -10.70 -9.18 -2.65
C ASP A 213 -9.59 -10.02 -3.27
N ALA A 214 -8.41 -9.46 -3.56
CA ALA A 214 -7.35 -10.19 -4.25
C ALA A 214 -5.93 -9.81 -3.82
N GLY A 215 -5.76 -8.88 -2.86
CA GLY A 215 -4.48 -8.24 -2.56
C GLY A 215 -4.07 -7.21 -3.62
N GLU A 216 -2.79 -6.86 -3.64
CA GLU A 216 -2.20 -5.84 -4.50
C GLU A 216 -0.82 -6.28 -5.00
N TRP A 217 -0.55 -6.09 -6.29
CA TRP A 217 0.77 -6.33 -6.89
C TRP A 217 1.75 -5.21 -6.56
N VAL A 218 2.99 -5.59 -6.23
CA VAL A 218 4.13 -4.66 -6.12
C VAL A 218 5.20 -5.00 -7.17
N ALA A 219 6.12 -4.06 -7.41
CA ALA A 219 7.15 -4.18 -8.44
C ALA A 219 8.19 -5.27 -8.17
N ASP A 220 8.38 -5.62 -6.90
CA ASP A 220 9.44 -6.51 -6.44
C ASP A 220 9.30 -7.93 -6.98
N SER A 221 10.45 -8.55 -7.26
CA SER A 221 10.55 -9.98 -7.45
C SER A 221 10.45 -10.72 -6.12
N TRP A 222 9.94 -11.95 -6.16
CA TRP A 222 9.86 -12.76 -4.95
C TRP A 222 11.23 -13.21 -4.47
N HIS A 223 11.51 -12.97 -3.19
CA HIS A 223 12.64 -13.51 -2.46
C HIS A 223 12.10 -14.29 -1.24
N PRO A 224 12.70 -15.45 -0.86
CA PRO A 224 12.19 -16.27 0.24
C PRO A 224 12.08 -15.54 1.58
N ASP A 225 12.96 -14.55 1.78
CA ASP A 225 13.05 -13.74 2.98
C ASP A 225 13.67 -12.36 2.62
N PHE A 226 14.00 -11.53 3.61
CA PHE A 226 14.61 -10.20 3.44
C PHE A 226 16.14 -10.20 3.62
N THR A 227 16.79 -11.35 3.51
CA THR A 227 18.26 -11.41 3.52
C THR A 227 18.78 -10.67 2.29
N ASP A 228 19.64 -9.68 2.48
CA ASP A 228 20.17 -8.80 1.43
C ASP A 228 19.12 -7.89 0.75
N ALA A 229 17.96 -7.67 1.40
CA ALA A 229 16.97 -6.71 0.93
C ALA A 229 17.53 -5.27 0.87
N PRO A 230 17.07 -4.43 -0.07
CA PRO A 230 17.49 -3.04 -0.16
C PRO A 230 17.22 -2.22 1.11
N GLU A 231 18.16 -1.35 1.50
CA GLU A 231 18.00 -0.42 2.64
C GLU A 231 17.24 0.86 2.25
N GLU A 232 16.96 1.05 0.97
CA GLU A 232 16.26 2.18 0.40
C GLU A 232 14.97 1.67 -0.27
N GLY A 233 13.93 2.51 -0.33
CA GLY A 233 12.57 2.12 -0.73
C GLY A 233 12.35 1.70 -2.18
N GLN A 234 13.39 1.45 -2.97
CA GLN A 234 13.23 0.92 -4.33
C GLN A 234 12.73 -0.53 -4.33
N ALA A 235 12.17 -0.94 -5.47
CA ALA A 235 11.82 -2.34 -5.70
C ALA A 235 13.07 -3.23 -5.76
N TRP A 236 12.97 -4.42 -5.18
CA TRP A 236 14.02 -5.44 -5.18
C TRP A 236 13.93 -6.31 -6.45
N ASP A 237 14.97 -6.18 -7.31
CA ASP A 237 15.13 -6.90 -8.57
C ASP A 237 13.86 -6.92 -9.44
N PRO A 238 13.28 -5.76 -9.79
CA PRO A 238 12.01 -5.69 -10.51
C PRO A 238 12.11 -6.29 -11.92
N GLU A 239 11.08 -7.04 -12.31
CA GLU A 239 10.89 -7.60 -13.66
C GLU A 239 9.74 -6.87 -14.40
N ASP A 240 9.48 -7.26 -15.65
CA ASP A 240 8.27 -6.85 -16.41
C ASP A 240 6.99 -7.57 -15.95
N ARG A 241 6.98 -8.07 -14.71
CA ARG A 241 5.84 -8.68 -14.03
C ARG A 241 6.03 -8.55 -12.53
N ALA A 242 4.93 -8.49 -11.80
CA ALA A 242 5.00 -8.52 -10.33
C ALA A 242 5.42 -9.91 -9.83
N GLY A 243 6.36 -9.96 -8.87
CA GLY A 243 6.74 -11.19 -8.19
C GLY A 243 6.10 -11.35 -6.81
N VAL A 244 5.68 -10.24 -6.19
CA VAL A 244 5.14 -10.20 -4.84
C VAL A 244 3.72 -9.63 -4.81
N LYS A 245 2.87 -10.24 -3.99
CA LYS A 245 1.54 -9.76 -3.64
C LYS A 245 1.52 -9.32 -2.17
N ARG A 246 0.91 -8.17 -1.92
CA ARG A 246 0.75 -7.57 -0.58
C ARG A 246 -0.73 -7.39 -0.24
N GLY A 247 -0.99 -7.16 1.04
CA GLY A 247 -2.32 -6.94 1.57
C GLY A 247 -3.14 -8.22 1.69
N ALA A 248 -4.38 -8.03 2.13
CA ALA A 248 -5.26 -9.13 2.47
C ALA A 248 -6.31 -9.38 1.39
N HIS A 249 -6.71 -10.64 1.28
CA HIS A 249 -7.96 -11.03 0.64
C HIS A 249 -9.13 -10.71 1.56
N SER A 250 -10.27 -10.24 1.05
CA SER A 250 -11.42 -9.85 1.87
C SER A 250 -12.41 -10.98 2.17
N ASN A 251 -12.17 -12.17 1.62
CA ASN A 251 -13.05 -13.34 1.74
C ASN A 251 -12.33 -14.50 2.44
N TRP A 252 -12.33 -14.48 3.78
CA TRP A 252 -11.61 -15.48 4.57
C TRP A 252 -12.38 -16.78 4.72
N GLN A 253 -11.67 -17.91 4.64
CA GLN A 253 -12.24 -19.23 4.86
C GLN A 253 -11.97 -19.76 6.28
N ALA A 254 -10.99 -19.19 6.97
CA ALA A 254 -10.65 -19.55 8.35
C ALA A 254 -10.05 -18.36 9.11
N ASP A 255 -10.17 -18.35 10.44
CA ASP A 255 -9.63 -17.28 11.31
C ASP A 255 -8.13 -17.05 11.09
N GLN A 256 -7.41 -18.12 10.75
CA GLN A 256 -6.00 -18.10 10.40
C GLN A 256 -5.63 -17.09 9.29
N GLU A 257 -6.52 -16.90 8.32
CA GLU A 257 -6.30 -16.00 7.18
C GLU A 257 -6.27 -14.53 7.60
N ALA A 258 -6.62 -14.23 8.85
CA ALA A 258 -6.44 -12.90 9.42
C ALA A 258 -4.97 -12.44 9.37
N ILE A 259 -3.98 -13.34 9.35
CA ILE A 259 -2.56 -12.97 9.20
C ILE A 259 -2.31 -12.15 7.93
N THR A 260 -3.13 -12.32 6.89
CA THR A 260 -3.04 -11.57 5.63
C THR A 260 -3.26 -10.06 5.82
N MET A 261 -3.88 -9.65 6.93
CA MET A 261 -4.08 -8.25 7.31
C MET A 261 -2.90 -7.63 8.07
N HIS A 262 -1.89 -8.42 8.43
CA HIS A 262 -0.69 -7.88 9.03
C HIS A 262 0.05 -7.07 7.97
N CYS A 263 0.52 -5.86 8.31
CA CYS A 263 1.16 -4.98 7.33
C CYS A 263 2.40 -5.58 6.71
N ALA A 264 3.08 -6.52 7.40
CA ALA A 264 4.26 -7.25 6.91
C ALA A 264 3.94 -8.51 6.07
N PHE A 265 2.67 -8.87 5.91
CA PHE A 265 2.30 -10.06 5.14
C PHE A 265 2.71 -9.92 3.67
N ARG A 266 3.36 -10.97 3.15
CA ARG A 266 3.76 -11.11 1.75
C ARG A 266 3.47 -12.50 1.23
N GLU A 267 3.18 -12.55 -0.06
CA GLU A 267 2.95 -13.80 -0.77
C GLU A 267 3.65 -13.76 -2.13
N GLN A 268 4.31 -14.86 -2.48
CA GLN A 268 4.83 -15.06 -3.83
C GLN A 268 3.67 -15.05 -4.83
N ALA A 269 3.81 -14.36 -5.96
CA ALA A 269 2.83 -14.38 -7.05
C ALA A 269 2.57 -15.82 -7.56
N PRO A 270 1.43 -16.46 -7.23
CA PRO A 270 1.14 -17.79 -7.73
C PRO A 270 0.63 -17.70 -9.17
N ASP A 271 0.90 -18.72 -9.97
CA ASP A 271 0.38 -18.79 -11.34
C ASP A 271 -1.16 -18.75 -11.35
N GLY A 272 -1.73 -17.92 -12.21
CA GLY A 272 -3.19 -17.82 -12.40
C GLY A 272 -3.92 -16.98 -11.36
N VAL A 273 -3.22 -16.39 -10.39
CA VAL A 273 -3.82 -15.41 -9.45
C VAL A 273 -3.87 -14.02 -10.10
N ILE A 274 -4.94 -13.29 -9.79
CA ILE A 274 -5.10 -11.88 -10.11
C ILE A 274 -4.98 -11.06 -8.83
N ALA A 275 -4.54 -9.81 -8.94
CA ALA A 275 -4.52 -8.86 -7.83
C ALA A 275 -4.72 -7.44 -8.34
N GLY A 276 -5.00 -6.54 -7.40
CA GLY A 276 -5.18 -5.12 -7.69
C GLY A 276 -3.87 -4.47 -8.10
N VAL A 277 -3.98 -3.34 -8.80
CA VAL A 277 -2.84 -2.53 -9.20
C VAL A 277 -2.98 -1.16 -8.61
N ARG A 278 -1.94 -0.66 -7.94
CA ARG A 278 -1.85 0.74 -7.51
C ARG A 278 -0.64 1.38 -8.16
N LEU A 279 -0.85 2.61 -8.63
CA LEU A 279 0.20 3.37 -9.27
C LEU A 279 0.92 4.23 -8.25
N ALA A 280 2.22 4.30 -8.41
CA ALA A 280 3.09 5.26 -7.78
C ALA A 280 3.86 6.07 -8.84
N ARG A 281 4.41 7.20 -8.42
CA ARG A 281 5.33 8.03 -9.20
C ARG A 281 6.26 8.77 -8.25
N ASP A 282 7.53 8.88 -8.61
CA ASP A 282 8.50 9.67 -7.84
C ASP A 282 8.19 11.16 -7.94
N LEU A 283 8.45 11.91 -6.87
CA LEU A 283 8.33 13.37 -6.91
C LEU A 283 9.45 13.98 -7.78
N PRO A 284 9.18 15.13 -8.44
CA PRO A 284 10.15 15.85 -9.27
C PRO A 284 11.24 16.57 -8.48
#